data_AF-A0A5C7GS80-F1
#
_entry.id   AF-A0A5C7GS80-F1
#
_cell.length_a   1.000
_cell.length_b   1.000
_cell.length_c   1.000
_cell.angle_alpha   90.00
_cell.angle_beta   90.00
_cell.angle_gamma   90.00
#
_symmetry.space_group_name_H-M   'P 1'
#
loop_
_entity.id
_entity.type
_entity.pdbx_description
1 polymer ?
#
loop_
_entity_poly.entity_id
_entity_poly.type
_entity_poly.pdbx_seq_one_letter_code
_entity_poly.pdbx_strand_id
1 'polypeptide(L)'
;MNMELSDQSERSTQAVLKGKYKWKEATSLPDQLEEAAKYIKRLQIKLERMKENKERLIMGTDRSMISETTTEIAASRLMMKSPHIEIHEKGSALEVVLITGLDCQFMFSETIRLLHEEGAEIVNASFSVVGDSGLSDHEAARISERLKKLVYDIY
;
A
#
# COMPACT_ATOMS: atom_id res chain seq x y z
N MET A 1 23.54 -40.17 61.06
CA MET A 1 24.01 -39.05 60.22
C MET A 1 23.34 -39.16 58.85
N ASN A 2 22.03 -38.91 58.76
CA ASN A 2 21.24 -39.00 57.50
C ASN A 2 19.90 -38.22 57.65
N MET A 3 19.92 -37.05 58.29
CA MET A 3 18.69 -36.28 58.56
C MET A 3 18.72 -34.84 58.00
N GLU A 4 19.81 -34.43 57.35
CA GLU A 4 19.98 -33.06 56.80
C GLU A 4 19.85 -32.96 55.28
N LEU A 5 19.89 -34.09 54.53
CA LEU A 5 19.87 -34.05 53.07
C LEU A 5 18.46 -34.00 52.45
N SER A 6 17.41 -34.36 53.20
CA SER A 6 16.02 -34.32 52.70
C SER A 6 15.41 -32.92 52.80
N ASP A 7 15.72 -32.18 53.86
CA ASP A 7 15.13 -30.86 54.12
C ASP A 7 15.61 -29.79 53.11
N GLN A 8 16.82 -29.98 52.56
CA GLN A 8 17.37 -29.07 51.54
C GLN A 8 16.75 -29.31 50.15
N SER A 9 16.34 -30.54 49.83
CA SER A 9 15.71 -30.88 48.55
C SER A 9 14.28 -30.33 48.46
N GLU A 10 13.54 -30.37 49.57
CA GLU A 10 12.19 -29.81 49.66
C GLU A 10 12.20 -28.28 49.58
N ARG A 11 13.19 -27.61 50.20
CA ARG A 11 13.37 -26.15 50.06
C ARG A 11 13.72 -25.74 48.63
N SER A 12 14.52 -26.53 47.91
CA SER A 12 14.85 -26.28 46.51
C SER A 12 13.64 -26.47 45.58
N THR A 13 12.77 -27.44 45.83
CA THR A 13 11.54 -27.61 45.02
C THR A 13 10.50 -26.51 45.31
N GLN A 14 10.38 -26.04 46.55
CA GLN A 14 9.44 -24.97 46.90
C GLN A 14 9.90 -23.58 46.41
N ALA A 15 11.21 -23.36 46.29
CA ALA A 15 11.77 -22.14 45.68
C ALA A 15 11.61 -22.12 44.15
N VAL A 16 11.74 -23.28 43.48
CA VAL A 16 11.57 -23.38 42.02
C VAL A 16 10.11 -23.21 41.58
N LEU A 17 9.14 -23.61 42.41
CA LEU A 17 7.71 -23.44 42.10
C LEU A 17 7.17 -22.03 42.39
N LYS A 18 7.82 -21.24 43.26
CA LYS A 18 7.46 -19.83 43.50
C LYS A 18 7.86 -18.89 42.35
N GLY A 19 8.75 -19.33 41.45
CA GLY A 19 9.24 -18.50 40.33
C GLY A 19 8.39 -18.53 39.05
N LYS A 20 7.38 -19.41 38.94
CA LYS A 20 6.67 -19.65 37.66
C LYS A 20 5.22 -19.22 37.60
N TYR A 21 4.65 -18.75 38.70
CA TYR A 21 3.33 -18.12 38.68
C TYR A 21 3.43 -16.74 39.34
N LYS A 22 4.04 -15.81 38.60
CA LYS A 22 3.76 -14.38 38.78
C LYS A 22 2.32 -14.16 38.30
N TRP A 23 1.37 -14.59 39.12
CA TRP A 23 -0.03 -14.19 38.99
C TRP A 23 0.00 -12.68 38.90
N LYS A 24 -0.61 -12.13 37.85
CA LYS A 24 -0.80 -10.69 37.69
C LYS A 24 -1.39 -10.20 39.00
N GLU A 25 -0.57 -9.56 39.82
CA GLU A 25 -1.02 -8.82 40.98
C GLU A 25 -2.17 -7.96 40.48
N ALA A 26 -3.27 -7.96 41.22
CA ALA A 26 -4.38 -7.06 40.96
C ALA A 26 -3.82 -5.64 41.03
N THR A 27 -3.39 -5.13 39.87
CA THR A 27 -2.80 -3.82 39.68
C THR A 27 -3.78 -2.84 40.29
N SER A 28 -3.31 -2.04 41.23
CA SER A 28 -4.17 -1.06 41.88
C SER A 28 -4.83 -0.19 40.80
N LEU A 29 -6.02 0.34 41.07
CA LEU A 29 -6.74 1.21 40.13
C LEU A 29 -5.81 2.30 39.51
N PRO A 30 -4.92 2.95 40.30
CA PRO A 30 -3.88 3.85 39.77
C PRO A 30 -2.95 3.22 38.72
N ASP A 31 -2.47 2.00 38.94
CA ASP A 31 -1.53 1.31 38.05
C ASP A 31 -2.19 0.93 36.71
N GLN A 32 -3.48 0.59 36.72
CA GLN A 32 -4.24 0.35 35.49
C GLN A 32 -4.44 1.63 34.69
N LEU A 33 -4.72 2.74 35.38
CA LEU A 33 -4.83 4.07 34.79
C LEU A 33 -3.50 4.50 34.15
N GLU A 34 -2.38 4.24 34.83
CA GLU A 34 -1.05 4.54 34.29
C GLU A 34 -0.72 3.68 33.06
N GLU A 35 -0.99 2.37 33.09
CA GLU A 35 -0.74 1.53 31.90
C GLU A 35 -1.68 1.88 30.74
N ALA A 36 -2.93 2.25 31.01
CA ALA A 36 -3.86 2.76 30.00
C ALA A 36 -3.36 4.08 29.39
N ALA A 37 -2.91 5.03 30.22
CA ALA A 37 -2.33 6.28 29.77
C ALA A 37 -1.08 6.04 28.91
N LYS A 38 -0.22 5.11 29.31
CA LYS A 38 0.96 4.69 28.54
C LYS A 38 0.56 4.06 27.21
N TYR A 39 -0.49 3.24 27.17
CA TYR A 39 -1.00 2.65 25.93
C TYR A 39 -1.57 3.70 24.98
N ILE A 40 -2.37 4.66 25.48
CA ILE A 40 -2.90 5.77 24.70
C ILE A 40 -1.75 6.58 24.09
N LYS A 41 -0.71 6.90 24.86
CA LYS A 41 0.50 7.58 24.34
C LYS A 41 1.18 6.77 23.24
N ARG A 42 1.33 5.45 23.41
CA ARG A 42 1.91 4.56 22.37
C ARG A 42 1.09 4.61 21.08
N LEU A 43 -0.24 4.59 21.20
CA LEU A 43 -1.13 4.66 20.04
C LEU A 43 -1.05 6.00 19.32
N GLN A 44 -1.01 7.11 20.06
CA GLN A 44 -0.84 8.45 19.49
C GLN A 44 0.47 8.56 18.70
N ILE A 45 1.58 8.08 19.26
CA ILE A 45 2.89 8.05 18.57
C ILE A 45 2.83 7.18 17.31
N LYS A 46 2.14 6.02 17.38
CA LYS A 46 1.98 5.12 16.22
C LYS A 46 1.17 5.79 15.11
N LEU A 47 0.11 6.52 15.47
CA LEU A 47 -0.72 7.25 14.52
C LEU A 47 0.07 8.37 13.84
N GLU A 48 0.82 9.17 14.60
CA GLU A 48 1.64 10.25 14.05
C GLU A 48 2.71 9.71 13.09
N ARG A 49 3.40 8.64 13.48
CA ARG A 49 4.39 7.96 12.60
C ARG A 49 3.73 7.44 11.32
N MET A 50 2.52 6.90 11.40
CA MET A 50 1.81 6.39 10.22
C MET A 50 1.37 7.54 9.30
N LYS A 51 0.96 8.67 9.88
CA LYS A 51 0.62 9.90 9.15
C LYS A 51 1.85 10.51 8.47
N GLU A 52 2.97 10.63 9.18
CA GLU A 52 4.26 11.08 8.63
C GLU A 52 4.75 10.14 7.52
N ASN A 53 4.61 8.82 7.71
CA ASN A 53 4.95 7.84 6.68
C ASN A 53 4.07 8.04 5.44
N LYS A 54 2.75 8.18 5.60
CA LYS A 54 1.84 8.50 4.50
C LYS A 54 2.26 9.79 3.78
N GLU A 55 2.61 10.83 4.52
CA GLU A 55 3.02 12.12 3.94
C GLU A 55 4.36 12.02 3.20
N ARG A 56 5.35 11.31 3.74
CA ARG A 56 6.64 11.08 3.09
C ARG A 56 6.49 10.28 1.80
N LEU A 57 5.55 9.35 1.76
CA LEU A 57 5.23 8.54 0.59
C LEU A 57 4.58 9.39 -0.52
N ILE A 58 3.75 10.38 -0.15
CA ILE A 58 3.13 11.33 -1.08
C ILE A 58 4.15 12.37 -1.55
N MET A 59 4.91 12.98 -0.63
CA MET A 59 5.88 14.04 -0.93
C MET A 59 7.19 13.53 -1.55
N GLY A 60 7.48 12.23 -1.44
CA GLY A 60 8.60 11.58 -2.14
C GLY A 60 8.43 11.58 -3.67
N THR A 61 7.20 11.68 -4.15
CA THR A 61 6.87 11.83 -5.57
C THR A 61 7.12 13.26 -6.06
N ASP A 62 6.92 14.28 -5.22
CA ASP A 62 6.99 15.70 -5.63
C ASP A 62 8.38 16.35 -5.54
N ARG A 63 9.32 15.81 -4.75
CA ARG A 63 10.60 16.51 -4.46
C ARG A 63 11.80 16.08 -5.33
N SER A 64 11.68 15.03 -6.14
CA SER A 64 12.79 14.58 -7.01
C SER A 64 12.80 15.24 -8.39
N MET A 65 12.43 16.53 -8.48
CA MET A 65 12.38 17.25 -9.75
C MET A 65 12.91 18.68 -9.63
N ILE A 66 14.07 18.87 -9.01
CA ILE A 66 14.89 20.07 -9.25
C ILE A 66 16.35 19.64 -9.29
N SER A 67 16.77 19.09 -10.43
CA SER A 67 18.16 19.14 -10.82
C SER A 67 18.18 19.67 -12.25
N GLU A 68 18.34 20.98 -12.34
CA GLU A 68 18.63 21.68 -13.57
C GLU A 68 19.87 21.04 -14.22
N THR A 69 19.71 20.41 -15.38
CA THR A 69 20.64 20.54 -16.51
C THR A 69 20.14 19.72 -17.69
N THR A 70 19.83 20.45 -18.77
CA THR A 70 20.01 20.06 -20.18
C THR A 70 19.42 18.72 -20.63
N THR A 71 18.23 18.73 -21.23
CA THR A 71 17.99 18.38 -22.66
C THR A 71 16.50 18.21 -22.91
N GLU A 72 15.99 18.95 -23.89
CA GLU A 72 14.56 19.12 -24.25
C GLU A 72 13.87 17.85 -24.76
N ILE A 73 14.52 16.68 -24.72
CA ILE A 73 13.98 15.39 -25.19
C ILE A 73 13.47 14.54 -24.01
N ALA A 74 13.89 14.84 -22.77
CA ALA A 74 13.41 14.14 -21.57
C ALA A 74 12.11 14.73 -20.98
N ALA A 75 11.62 15.85 -21.52
CA ALA A 75 10.46 16.56 -20.98
C ALA A 75 9.13 15.77 -21.08
N SER A 76 9.04 14.80 -21.99
CA SER A 76 7.79 14.03 -22.19
C SER A 76 7.69 12.76 -21.33
N ARG A 77 8.78 12.30 -20.70
CA ARG A 77 8.78 11.04 -19.90
C ARG A 77 8.65 11.25 -18.40
N LEU A 78 8.75 12.49 -17.92
CA LEU A 78 8.77 12.85 -16.49
C LEU A 78 7.68 13.83 -16.07
N MET A 79 6.77 14.22 -16.97
CA MET A 79 5.47 14.74 -16.53
C MET A 79 4.66 13.55 -16.00
N MET A 80 4.88 13.19 -14.74
CA MET A 80 3.86 12.48 -13.97
C MET A 80 2.68 13.43 -13.89
N LYS A 81 1.81 13.39 -14.91
CA LYS A 81 0.54 14.11 -14.89
C LYS A 81 -0.14 13.70 -13.60
N SER A 82 -0.36 14.66 -12.72
CA SER A 82 -1.12 14.42 -11.49
C SER A 82 -2.41 13.69 -11.85
N PRO A 83 -2.83 12.70 -11.04
CA PRO A 83 -4.11 12.02 -11.25
C PRO A 83 -5.22 13.04 -11.47
N HIS A 84 -5.91 12.93 -12.60
CA HIS A 84 -6.99 13.83 -12.98
C HIS A 84 -8.22 13.03 -13.38
N ILE A 85 -9.39 13.59 -13.09
CA ILE A 85 -10.68 12.97 -13.33
C ILE A 85 -11.46 13.86 -14.29
N GLU A 86 -11.89 13.29 -15.41
CA GLU A 86 -12.82 13.90 -16.35
C GLU A 86 -14.19 13.28 -16.17
N ILE A 87 -15.23 14.11 -16.26
CA ILE A 87 -16.62 13.68 -16.14
C ILE A 87 -17.34 14.11 -17.41
N HIS A 88 -17.92 13.14 -18.11
CA HIS A 88 -18.67 13.34 -19.33
C HIS A 88 -20.11 12.86 -19.14
N GLU A 89 -21.08 13.71 -19.48
CA GLU A 89 -22.49 13.32 -19.50
C GLU A 89 -22.83 12.68 -20.85
N LYS A 90 -23.17 11.39 -20.84
CA LYS A 90 -23.60 10.62 -22.02
C LYS A 90 -25.08 10.29 -21.90
N GLY A 91 -25.93 11.29 -22.15
CA GLY A 91 -27.38 11.14 -22.07
C GLY A 91 -27.81 10.87 -20.63
N SER A 92 -28.40 9.71 -20.37
CA SER A 92 -28.81 9.31 -19.02
C SER A 92 -27.70 8.70 -18.17
N ALA A 93 -26.50 8.51 -18.73
CA ALA A 93 -25.37 7.89 -18.04
C ALA A 93 -24.23 8.89 -17.85
N LEU A 94 -23.50 8.75 -16.73
CA LEU A 94 -22.30 9.52 -16.44
C LEU A 94 -21.06 8.67 -16.76
N GLU A 95 -20.16 9.20 -17.56
CA GLU A 95 -18.86 8.58 -17.85
C GLU A 95 -17.77 9.30 -17.04
N VAL A 96 -17.07 8.53 -16.21
CA VAL A 96 -15.97 9.03 -15.38
C VAL A 96 -14.66 8.46 -15.94
N VAL A 97 -13.75 9.32 -16.36
CA VAL A 97 -12.45 8.95 -16.91
C VAL A 97 -11.36 9.36 -15.92
N LEU A 98 -10.72 8.37 -15.31
CA LEU A 98 -9.59 8.55 -14.41
C LEU A 98 -8.28 8.39 -15.19
N ILE A 99 -7.47 9.44 -15.25
CA ILE A 99 -6.16 9.45 -15.91
C ILE A 99 -5.09 9.57 -14.82
N THR A 100 -4.24 8.56 -14.67
CA THR A 100 -3.16 8.54 -13.67
C THR A 100 -1.84 8.04 -14.23
N GLY A 101 -0.75 8.27 -13.48
CA GLY A 101 0.52 7.55 -13.66
C GLY A 101 0.42 6.06 -13.26
N LEU A 102 1.45 5.29 -13.59
CA LEU A 102 1.56 3.86 -13.29
C LEU A 102 1.70 3.56 -11.78
N ASP A 103 2.15 4.55 -11.00
CA ASP A 103 2.29 4.51 -9.55
C ASP A 103 0.96 4.59 -8.80
N CYS A 104 -0.12 4.97 -9.50
CA CYS A 104 -1.43 5.27 -8.91
C CYS A 104 -2.50 4.20 -9.20
N GLN A 105 -2.13 2.95 -9.50
CA GLN A 105 -3.08 1.89 -9.88
C GLN A 105 -4.22 1.68 -8.84
N PHE A 106 -3.93 1.91 -7.55
CA PHE A 106 -4.92 1.78 -6.47
C PHE A 106 -6.10 2.76 -6.60
N MET A 107 -5.90 3.89 -7.29
CA MET A 107 -6.92 4.93 -7.47
C MET A 107 -8.13 4.41 -8.24
N PHE A 108 -7.95 3.50 -9.21
CA PHE A 108 -9.07 2.93 -9.97
C PHE A 108 -10.08 2.21 -9.06
N SER A 109 -9.57 1.34 -8.18
CA SER A 109 -10.40 0.60 -7.22
C SER A 109 -11.05 1.53 -6.20
N GLU A 110 -10.35 2.57 -5.76
CA GLU A 110 -10.89 3.56 -4.82
C GLU A 110 -12.00 4.40 -5.47
N THR A 111 -11.82 4.81 -6.72
CA THR A 111 -12.85 5.53 -7.49
C THR A 111 -14.11 4.68 -7.68
N ILE A 112 -13.97 3.40 -8.01
CA ILE A 112 -15.13 2.48 -8.10
C ILE A 112 -15.85 2.38 -6.74
N ARG A 113 -15.10 2.23 -5.65
CA ARG A 113 -15.67 2.18 -4.29
C ARG A 113 -16.42 3.46 -3.93
N LEU A 114 -15.82 4.61 -4.21
CA LEU A 114 -16.41 5.92 -3.96
C LEU A 114 -17.73 6.09 -4.73
N LEU A 115 -17.74 5.75 -6.02
CA LEU A 115 -18.95 5.83 -6.85
C LEU A 115 -20.06 4.92 -6.31
N HIS A 116 -19.71 3.70 -5.88
CA HIS A 116 -20.68 2.78 -5.30
C HIS A 116 -21.21 3.24 -3.93
N GLU A 117 -20.37 3.84 -3.09
CA GLU A 117 -20.76 4.40 -1.78
C GLU A 117 -21.75 5.56 -1.92
N GLU A 118 -21.58 6.39 -2.96
CA GLU A 118 -22.50 7.46 -3.33
C GLU A 118 -23.78 6.95 -4.05
N GLY A 119 -23.95 5.63 -4.17
CA GLY A 119 -25.14 5.01 -4.75
C GLY A 119 -25.19 5.01 -6.28
N ALA A 120 -24.07 5.25 -6.96
CA ALA A 120 -24.01 5.16 -8.41
C ALA A 120 -23.97 3.70 -8.89
N GLU A 121 -24.84 3.36 -9.84
CA GLU A 121 -24.82 2.07 -10.52
C GLU A 121 -23.75 2.06 -11.61
N ILE A 122 -22.74 1.20 -11.46
CA ILE A 122 -21.63 1.08 -12.42
C ILE A 122 -21.99 0.02 -13.46
N VAL A 123 -22.37 0.45 -14.66
CA VAL A 123 -22.72 -0.44 -15.78
C VAL A 123 -21.48 -1.03 -16.46
N ASN A 124 -20.41 -0.24 -16.58
CA ASN A 124 -19.15 -0.66 -17.20
C ASN A 124 -17.98 0.07 -16.56
N ALA A 125 -16.90 -0.67 -16.28
CA ALA A 125 -15.63 -0.12 -15.82
C ALA A 125 -14.50 -0.82 -16.55
N SER A 126 -13.66 -0.05 -17.23
CA SER A 126 -12.53 -0.55 -18.00
C SER A 126 -11.25 0.17 -17.60
N PHE A 127 -10.14 -0.54 -17.60
CA PHE A 127 -8.81 0.00 -17.35
C PHE A 127 -7.93 -0.25 -18.57
N SER A 128 -7.17 0.77 -18.98
CA SER A 128 -6.21 0.68 -20.06
C SER A 128 -4.91 1.35 -19.65
N VAL A 129 -3.79 0.69 -19.95
CA VAL A 129 -2.46 1.26 -19.78
C VAL A 129 -1.96 1.69 -21.14
N VAL A 130 -1.85 3.00 -21.35
CA VAL A 130 -1.17 3.56 -22.52
C VAL A 130 0.32 3.61 -22.17
N GLY A 131 1.01 2.49 -22.38
CA GLY A 131 2.46 2.46 -22.34
C GLY A 131 3.03 2.97 -23.65
N ASP A 132 4.11 3.77 -23.58
CA ASP A 132 5.02 4.02 -24.71
C ASP A 132 5.82 2.74 -25.07
N SER A 133 5.17 1.57 -25.00
CA SER A 133 5.54 0.43 -25.82
C SER A 133 4.79 0.56 -27.13
N GLY A 134 4.96 1.71 -27.80
CA GLY A 134 4.83 1.71 -29.24
C GLY A 134 5.79 0.62 -29.71
N LEU A 135 5.23 -0.49 -30.23
CA LEU A 135 6.02 -1.41 -31.04
C LEU A 135 6.79 -0.50 -31.98
N SER A 136 8.11 -0.42 -31.84
CA SER A 136 8.90 0.41 -32.73
C SER A 136 8.48 0.05 -34.16
N ASP A 137 8.49 1.00 -35.09
CA ASP A 137 8.05 0.71 -36.47
C ASP A 137 8.72 -0.56 -37.04
N HIS A 138 9.95 -0.86 -36.60
CA HIS A 138 10.67 -2.10 -36.86
C HIS A 138 10.02 -3.37 -36.25
N GLU A 139 9.55 -3.32 -35.01
CA GLU A 139 8.85 -4.41 -34.33
C GLU A 139 7.50 -4.69 -35.01
N ALA A 140 6.73 -3.63 -35.30
CA ALA A 140 5.44 -3.73 -35.98
C ALA A 140 5.59 -4.27 -37.41
N ALA A 141 6.60 -3.81 -38.15
CA ALA A 141 6.91 -4.30 -39.49
C ALA A 141 7.30 -5.80 -39.48
N ARG A 142 8.15 -6.21 -38.53
CA ARG A 142 8.60 -7.61 -38.39
C ARG A 142 7.45 -8.55 -38.03
N ILE A 143 6.52 -8.10 -37.17
CA ILE A 143 5.29 -8.84 -36.84
C ILE A 143 4.37 -8.92 -38.06
N SER A 144 4.16 -7.82 -38.78
CA SER A 144 3.34 -7.78 -40.00
C SER A 144 3.86 -8.70 -41.09
N GLU A 145 5.18 -8.75 -41.30
CA GLU A 145 5.81 -9.65 -42.27
C GLU A 145 5.64 -11.13 -41.88
N ARG A 146 5.81 -11.48 -40.60
CA ARG A 146 5.59 -12.84 -40.11
C ARG A 146 4.13 -13.27 -40.20
N LEU A 147 3.18 -12.38 -39.95
CA LEU A 147 1.75 -12.64 -40.12
C LEU A 147 1.37 -12.84 -41.59
N LYS A 148 1.88 -12.00 -42.50
CA LYS A 148 1.68 -12.20 -43.94
C LYS A 148 2.20 -13.56 -44.36
N LYS A 149 3.39 -13.95 -43.92
CA LYS A 149 3.97 -15.27 -44.22
C LYS A 149 3.07 -16.43 -43.76
N LEU A 150 2.49 -16.35 -42.57
CA LEU A 150 1.56 -17.38 -42.06
C LEU A 150 0.29 -17.50 -42.91
N VAL A 151 -0.21 -16.40 -43.48
CA VAL A 151 -1.40 -16.42 -44.35
C VAL A 151 -1.07 -17.04 -45.72
N TYR A 152 0.15 -16.81 -46.23
CA TYR A 152 0.60 -17.42 -47.49
C TYR A 152 0.99 -18.89 -47.34
N ASP A 153 1.46 -19.34 -46.17
CA ASP A 153 1.79 -20.76 -45.91
C ASP A 153 0.54 -21.66 -45.74
N ILE A 154 -0.67 -21.08 -45.75
CA ILE A 154 -1.96 -21.81 -45.69
C ILE A 154 -2.57 -22.04 -47.09
N TYR A 155 -1.98 -21.49 -48.15
CA TYR A 155 -2.37 -21.71 -49.56
C TYR A 155 -1.28 -22.46 -50.33
#